data_AF-A0A1X9MBD6-F1
#
_entry.id   AF-A0A1X9MBD6-F1
#
_cell.length_a   1.000
_cell.length_b   1.000
_cell.length_c   1.000
_cell.angle_alpha   90.00
_cell.angle_beta   90.00
_cell.angle_gamma   90.00
#
_symmetry.space_group_name_H-M   'P 1'
#
loop_
_entity.id
_entity.type
_entity.pdbx_description
1 polymer ?
#
loop_
_entity_poly.entity_id
_entity_poly.type
_entity_poly.pdbx_seq_one_letter_code
_entity_poly.pdbx_strand_id
1 'polypeptide(L)'
;MKRFKAAQVLTASFVISAGYWVCLYFYFIDFVNHSSYLTLFFSRILFFGWLFYYVVAYYCGRNYERFKQFLHNNWMLIVIGTAVSLGVVQYIYHSGLLTRVTSARFDLIPYTVFFFFLSFYLVSKVKQTPKWVVTISEYSFGIYLLHPFVQTVFSRRLAITSMTEIQYVIVQLLAGIVIPIVMIYFVSKWRYGTFIVGKSGGRKKKVTDRYEQSRAA
;
A
#
# COMPACT_ATOMS: atom_id res chain seq x y z
N MET A 1 5.37 -24.47 -27.19
CA MET A 1 5.01 -24.05 -25.80
C MET A 1 3.55 -23.63 -25.77
N LYS A 2 2.65 -24.40 -25.15
CA LYS A 2 1.21 -24.06 -25.05
C LYS A 2 1.05 -22.75 -24.25
N ARG A 3 0.49 -21.71 -24.88
CA ARG A 3 0.16 -20.45 -24.20
C ARG A 3 -1.04 -20.69 -23.30
N PHE A 4 -0.84 -20.76 -21.99
CA PHE A 4 -1.95 -20.83 -21.02
C PHE A 4 -2.85 -19.59 -21.17
N LYS A 5 -4.17 -19.78 -21.07
CA LYS A 5 -5.12 -18.66 -21.08
C LYS A 5 -4.90 -17.81 -19.82
N ALA A 6 -4.84 -16.49 -19.97
CA ALA A 6 -4.59 -15.57 -18.86
C ALA A 6 -5.57 -15.77 -17.69
N ALA A 7 -6.83 -16.08 -17.98
CA ALA A 7 -7.84 -16.40 -16.97
C ALA A 7 -7.46 -17.61 -16.10
N GLN A 8 -6.89 -18.67 -16.69
CA GLN A 8 -6.48 -19.85 -15.93
C GLN A 8 -5.32 -19.54 -14.98
N VAL A 9 -4.38 -18.72 -15.40
CA VAL A 9 -3.24 -18.29 -14.58
C VAL A 9 -3.71 -17.38 -13.44
N LEU A 10 -4.64 -16.47 -13.71
CA LEU A 10 -5.24 -15.60 -12.69
C LEU A 10 -6.06 -16.39 -11.66
N THR A 11 -6.90 -17.32 -12.10
CA THR A 11 -7.67 -18.17 -11.18
C THR A 11 -6.75 -19.05 -10.34
N ALA A 12 -5.75 -19.70 -10.96
CA ALA A 12 -4.80 -20.54 -10.23
C ALA A 12 -4.00 -19.75 -9.20
N SER A 13 -3.47 -18.58 -9.58
CA SER A 13 -2.73 -17.73 -8.65
C SER A 13 -3.60 -17.17 -7.52
N PHE A 14 -4.87 -16.84 -7.80
CA PHE A 14 -5.83 -16.44 -6.76
C PHE A 14 -6.07 -17.55 -5.75
N VAL A 15 -6.36 -18.78 -6.22
CA VAL A 15 -6.59 -19.94 -5.34
C VAL A 15 -5.35 -20.24 -4.50
N ILE A 16 -4.16 -20.16 -5.08
CA ILE A 16 -2.90 -20.36 -4.34
C ILE A 16 -2.74 -19.28 -3.26
N SER A 17 -2.89 -18.00 -3.59
CA SER A 17 -2.69 -16.91 -2.63
C SER A 17 -3.76 -16.89 -1.53
N ALA A 18 -5.04 -17.07 -1.89
CA ALA A 18 -6.14 -17.12 -0.94
C ALA A 18 -6.04 -18.36 -0.04
N GLY A 19 -5.81 -19.54 -0.63
CA GLY A 19 -5.64 -20.80 0.10
C GLY A 19 -4.45 -20.75 1.06
N TYR A 20 -3.35 -20.12 0.66
CA TYR A 20 -2.19 -19.90 1.53
C TYR A 20 -2.56 -19.07 2.78
N TRP A 21 -3.24 -17.93 2.60
CA TRP A 21 -3.64 -17.08 3.73
C TRP A 21 -4.70 -17.74 4.62
N VAL A 22 -5.67 -18.46 4.03
CA VAL A 22 -6.67 -19.23 4.79
C VAL A 22 -6.00 -20.31 5.62
N CYS A 23 -5.09 -21.08 5.01
CA CYS A 23 -4.36 -22.15 5.70
C CYS A 23 -3.53 -21.61 6.86
N LEU A 24 -2.76 -20.54 6.63
CA LEU A 24 -2.00 -19.90 7.68
C LEU A 24 -2.88 -19.36 8.81
N TYR A 25 -3.98 -18.71 8.46
CA TYR A 25 -4.86 -18.06 9.43
C TYR A 25 -5.52 -19.09 10.36
N PHE A 26 -6.09 -20.16 9.82
CA PHE A 26 -6.85 -21.14 10.60
C PHE A 26 -5.99 -22.26 11.20
N TYR A 27 -4.96 -22.74 10.49
CA TYR A 27 -4.20 -23.91 10.93
C TYR A 27 -2.88 -23.58 11.61
N PHE A 28 -2.22 -22.48 11.21
CA PHE A 28 -0.86 -22.21 11.66
C PHE A 28 -0.78 -21.21 12.83
N ILE A 29 -1.74 -20.28 12.92
CA ILE A 29 -1.79 -19.30 14.03
C ILE A 29 -2.31 -19.94 15.33
N ASP A 30 -3.24 -20.90 15.26
CA ASP A 30 -3.77 -21.59 16.44
C ASP A 30 -2.86 -22.73 16.93
N PHE A 31 -2.09 -23.37 16.04
CA PHE A 31 -1.20 -24.48 16.40
C PHE A 31 0.06 -24.01 17.15
N VAL A 32 0.56 -22.82 16.84
CA VAL A 32 1.75 -22.25 17.50
C VAL A 32 1.31 -21.32 18.62
N ASN A 33 1.00 -21.92 19.78
CA ASN A 33 0.87 -21.18 21.03
C ASN A 33 2.08 -20.25 21.23
N HIS A 34 1.82 -18.93 21.30
CA HIS A 34 2.69 -17.88 21.85
C HIS A 34 4.10 -17.64 21.24
N SER A 35 4.55 -18.35 20.21
CA SER A 35 5.82 -18.04 19.51
C SER A 35 5.56 -17.08 18.33
N SER A 36 5.34 -15.80 18.64
CA SER A 36 4.83 -14.79 17.70
C SER A 36 5.78 -14.41 16.55
N TYR A 37 7.10 -14.66 16.67
CA TYR A 37 8.05 -14.14 15.70
C TYR A 37 8.28 -15.06 14.50
N LEU A 38 8.48 -16.36 14.72
CA LEU A 38 8.76 -17.33 13.64
C LEU A 38 7.55 -17.51 12.72
N THR A 39 6.34 -17.61 13.28
CA THR A 39 5.10 -17.70 12.51
C THR A 39 4.86 -16.46 11.63
N LEU A 40 5.13 -15.26 12.17
CA LEU A 40 5.06 -14.01 11.39
C LEU A 40 6.16 -13.89 10.34
N PHE A 41 7.34 -14.46 10.59
CA PHE A 41 8.47 -14.44 9.67
C PHE A 41 8.24 -15.40 8.50
N PHE A 42 7.91 -16.66 8.78
CA PHE A 42 7.66 -17.68 7.74
C PHE A 42 6.43 -17.34 6.88
N SER A 43 5.37 -16.78 7.48
CA SER A 43 4.18 -16.34 6.72
C SER A 43 4.46 -15.19 5.74
N ARG A 44 5.51 -14.39 5.97
CA ARG A 44 5.86 -13.24 5.12
C ARG A 44 6.94 -13.55 4.09
N ILE A 45 7.76 -14.58 4.31
CA ILE A 45 8.86 -14.96 3.42
C ILE A 45 8.38 -15.70 2.17
N LEU A 46 7.34 -16.52 2.30
CA LEU A 46 6.81 -17.29 1.19
C LEU A 46 5.98 -16.37 0.29
N PHE A 47 6.48 -16.16 -0.93
CA PHE A 47 5.85 -15.29 -1.95
C PHE A 47 4.46 -15.78 -2.41
N PHE A 48 4.04 -16.99 -2.03
CA PHE A 48 2.76 -17.59 -2.44
C PHE A 48 1.55 -16.75 -2.05
N GLY A 49 1.56 -16.12 -0.87
CA GLY A 49 0.49 -15.21 -0.44
C GLY A 49 0.37 -13.95 -1.30
N TRP A 50 1.42 -13.60 -2.04
CA TRP A 50 1.50 -12.41 -2.89
C TRP A 50 1.47 -12.72 -4.39
N LEU A 51 1.52 -14.00 -4.76
CA LEU A 51 1.61 -14.47 -6.15
C LEU A 51 0.53 -13.87 -7.04
N PHE A 52 -0.72 -13.83 -6.56
CA PHE A 52 -1.83 -13.24 -7.29
C PHE A 52 -1.56 -11.78 -7.68
N TYR A 53 -1.04 -10.96 -6.77
CA TYR A 53 -0.75 -9.55 -7.07
C TYR A 53 0.32 -9.41 -8.15
N TYR A 54 1.38 -10.23 -8.09
CA TYR A 54 2.43 -10.22 -9.11
C TYR A 54 1.90 -10.61 -10.49
N VAL A 55 1.02 -11.63 -10.55
CA VAL A 55 0.39 -12.07 -11.80
C VAL A 55 -0.54 -10.99 -12.36
N VAL A 56 -1.39 -10.38 -11.52
CA VAL A 56 -2.26 -9.26 -11.92
C VAL A 56 -1.41 -8.10 -12.46
N ALA A 57 -0.39 -7.68 -11.72
CA ALA A 57 0.50 -6.59 -12.13
C ALA A 57 1.21 -6.90 -13.45
N TYR A 58 1.67 -8.15 -13.67
CA TYR A 58 2.27 -8.57 -14.93
C TYR A 58 1.31 -8.43 -16.12
N TYR A 59 0.06 -8.90 -15.99
CA TYR A 59 -0.90 -8.80 -17.08
C TYR A 59 -1.37 -7.36 -17.35
N CYS A 60 -1.55 -6.56 -16.29
CA CYS A 60 -1.86 -5.13 -16.37
C CYS A 60 -0.73 -4.37 -17.07
N GLY A 61 0.53 -4.61 -16.70
CA GLY A 61 1.70 -3.96 -17.30
C GLY A 61 1.95 -4.39 -18.74
N ARG A 62 1.82 -5.70 -19.04
CA ARG A 62 2.03 -6.24 -20.39
C ARG A 62 1.06 -5.66 -21.42
N ASN A 63 -0.18 -5.36 -21.03
CA ASN A 63 -1.20 -4.80 -21.90
C ASN A 63 -1.66 -3.43 -21.41
N TYR A 64 -0.70 -2.56 -21.07
CA TYR A 64 -0.94 -1.26 -20.43
C TYR A 64 -2.06 -0.43 -21.10
N GLU A 65 -2.00 -0.25 -22.42
CA GLU A 65 -3.00 0.56 -23.14
C GLU A 65 -4.41 -0.05 -23.08
N ARG A 66 -4.52 -1.38 -23.25
CA ARG A 66 -5.80 -2.08 -23.12
C ARG A 66 -6.34 -2.04 -21.71
N PHE A 67 -5.45 -2.15 -20.71
CA PHE A 67 -5.80 -2.04 -19.30
C PHE A 67 -6.34 -0.65 -18.98
N LYS A 68 -5.70 0.41 -19.47
CA LYS A 68 -6.18 1.80 -19.31
C LYS A 68 -7.56 2.01 -19.93
N GLN A 69 -7.80 1.47 -21.12
CA GLN A 69 -9.12 1.50 -21.77
C GLN A 69 -10.17 0.71 -20.96
N PHE A 70 -9.81 -0.48 -20.47
CA PHE A 70 -10.68 -1.29 -19.60
C PHE A 70 -11.07 -0.54 -18.32
N LEU A 71 -10.12 0.14 -17.69
CA LEU A 71 -10.36 0.99 -16.51
C LEU A 71 -11.34 2.12 -16.81
N HIS A 72 -11.16 2.78 -17.96
CA HIS A 72 -12.03 3.88 -18.38
C HIS A 72 -13.46 3.41 -18.67
N ASN A 73 -13.60 2.27 -19.36
CA ASN A 73 -14.90 1.73 -19.73
C ASN A 73 -15.67 1.18 -18.51
N ASN A 74 -14.95 0.62 -17.53
CA ASN A 74 -15.53 -0.07 -16.38
C ASN A 74 -15.33 0.68 -15.06
N TRP A 75 -15.21 2.01 -15.11
CA TRP A 75 -14.90 2.82 -13.92
C TRP A 75 -15.95 2.64 -12.81
N MET A 76 -17.25 2.50 -13.15
CA MET A 76 -18.31 2.23 -12.17
C MET A 76 -18.11 0.89 -11.47
N LEU A 77 -17.76 -0.16 -12.22
CA LEU A 77 -17.49 -1.49 -11.65
C LEU A 77 -16.30 -1.45 -10.70
N ILE A 78 -15.29 -0.64 -10.98
CA ILE A 78 -14.12 -0.48 -10.10
C ILE A 78 -14.50 0.25 -8.82
N VAL A 79 -15.27 1.33 -8.91
CA VAL A 79 -15.73 2.10 -7.74
C VAL A 79 -16.63 1.23 -6.86
N ILE A 80 -17.64 0.58 -7.45
CA ILE A 80 -18.55 -0.33 -6.73
C ILE A 80 -17.77 -1.51 -6.17
N GLY A 81 -16.88 -2.12 -6.94
CA GLY A 81 -16.03 -3.23 -6.49
C GLY A 81 -15.15 -2.85 -5.30
N THR A 82 -14.60 -1.63 -5.29
CA THR A 82 -13.82 -1.11 -4.16
C THR A 82 -14.71 -0.92 -2.91
N ALA A 83 -15.89 -0.32 -3.08
CA ALA A 83 -16.83 -0.10 -1.97
C ALA A 83 -17.36 -1.41 -1.39
N VAL A 84 -17.75 -2.36 -2.24
CA VAL A 84 -18.24 -3.69 -1.84
C VAL A 84 -17.13 -4.47 -1.14
N SER A 85 -15.91 -4.51 -1.70
CA SER A 85 -14.79 -5.21 -1.07
C SER A 85 -14.39 -4.59 0.27
N LEU A 86 -14.45 -3.27 0.41
CA LEU A 86 -14.28 -2.60 1.70
C LEU A 86 -15.38 -3.02 2.70
N GLY A 87 -16.63 -3.04 2.26
CA GLY A 87 -17.76 -3.50 3.08
C GLY A 87 -17.61 -4.95 3.54
N VAL A 88 -17.12 -5.84 2.67
CA VAL A 88 -16.81 -7.24 3.01
C VAL A 88 -15.73 -7.33 4.08
N VAL A 89 -14.64 -6.57 3.93
CA VAL A 89 -13.56 -6.54 4.94
C VAL A 89 -14.07 -6.07 6.31
N GLN A 90 -14.92 -5.02 6.33
CA GLN A 90 -15.53 -4.52 7.55
C GLN A 90 -16.49 -5.54 8.16
N TYR A 91 -17.36 -6.15 7.35
CA TYR A 91 -18.29 -7.19 7.80
C TYR A 91 -17.56 -8.37 8.45
N ILE A 92 -16.51 -8.88 7.80
CA ILE A 92 -15.70 -10.00 8.31
C ILE A 92 -14.97 -9.64 9.61
N TYR A 93 -14.54 -8.37 9.74
CA TYR A 93 -13.92 -7.88 10.97
C TYR A 93 -14.93 -7.82 12.12
N HIS A 94 -16.10 -7.21 11.91
CA HIS A 94 -17.14 -7.09 12.93
C HIS A 94 -17.84 -8.41 13.26
N SER A 95 -17.88 -9.38 12.33
CA SER A 95 -18.43 -10.70 12.59
C SER A 95 -17.54 -11.56 13.50
N GLY A 96 -16.34 -11.08 13.86
CA GLY A 96 -15.39 -11.80 14.69
C GLY A 96 -14.69 -12.97 13.98
N LEU A 97 -14.90 -13.15 12.67
CA LEU A 97 -14.24 -14.20 11.88
C LEU A 97 -12.75 -13.92 11.74
N LEU A 98 -12.40 -12.67 11.44
CA LEU A 98 -11.01 -12.20 11.41
C LEU A 98 -10.80 -11.00 12.33
N THR A 99 -10.52 -11.28 13.61
CA THR A 99 -10.28 -10.25 14.65
C THR A 99 -8.88 -9.64 14.59
N ARG A 100 -7.89 -10.34 14.01
CA ARG A 100 -6.55 -9.78 13.83
C ARG A 100 -6.50 -8.82 12.64
N VAL A 101 -6.19 -7.56 12.90
CA VAL A 101 -5.91 -6.55 11.88
C VAL A 101 -4.49 -6.75 11.37
N THR A 102 -4.35 -7.50 10.29
CA THR A 102 -3.06 -7.72 9.61
C THR A 102 -3.25 -7.57 8.10
N SER A 103 -2.17 -7.26 7.38
CA SER A 103 -2.14 -7.29 5.90
C SER A 103 -2.16 -8.71 5.32
N ALA A 104 -2.16 -9.73 6.18
CA ALA A 104 -2.00 -11.14 5.88
C ALA A 104 -3.37 -11.86 5.90
N ARG A 105 -4.37 -11.27 5.23
CA ARG A 105 -5.74 -11.79 5.20
C ARG A 105 -6.20 -12.01 3.77
N PHE A 106 -6.99 -13.06 3.55
CA PHE A 106 -7.48 -13.42 2.22
C PHE A 106 -8.55 -12.45 1.70
N ASP A 107 -9.34 -11.83 2.59
CA ASP A 107 -10.39 -10.85 2.24
C ASP A 107 -9.81 -9.52 1.74
N LEU A 108 -8.56 -9.22 2.09
CA LEU A 108 -7.83 -8.07 1.57
C LEU A 108 -7.38 -8.22 0.11
N ILE A 109 -7.31 -9.44 -0.43
CA ILE A 109 -6.90 -9.69 -1.82
C ILE A 109 -7.79 -8.97 -2.83
N PRO A 110 -9.12 -9.19 -2.85
CA PRO A 110 -9.99 -8.46 -3.78
C PRO A 110 -9.98 -6.95 -3.50
N TYR A 111 -9.99 -6.55 -2.22
CA TYR A 111 -9.98 -5.14 -1.83
C TYR A 111 -8.77 -4.38 -2.38
N THR A 112 -7.58 -4.92 -2.20
CA THR A 112 -6.34 -4.29 -2.67
C THR A 112 -6.26 -4.20 -4.19
N VAL A 113 -6.75 -5.20 -4.94
CA VAL A 113 -6.79 -5.14 -6.41
C VAL A 113 -7.76 -4.06 -6.89
N PHE A 114 -8.98 -4.00 -6.36
CA PHE A 114 -9.94 -2.96 -6.73
C PHE A 114 -9.45 -1.58 -6.34
N PHE A 115 -8.88 -1.43 -5.13
CA PHE A 115 -8.30 -0.18 -4.68
C PHE A 115 -7.11 0.26 -5.56
N PHE A 116 -6.27 -0.67 -6.01
CA PHE A 116 -5.19 -0.38 -6.94
C PHE A 116 -5.72 0.06 -8.30
N PHE A 117 -6.74 -0.62 -8.85
CA PHE A 117 -7.39 -0.21 -10.10
C PHE A 117 -8.05 1.17 -9.99
N LEU A 118 -8.69 1.46 -8.86
CA LEU A 118 -9.28 2.77 -8.57
C LEU A 118 -8.20 3.85 -8.51
N SER A 119 -7.13 3.61 -7.75
CA SER A 119 -6.00 4.53 -7.62
C SER A 119 -5.37 4.80 -8.98
N PHE A 120 -5.15 3.75 -9.78
CA PHE A 120 -4.60 3.87 -11.12
C PHE A 120 -5.54 4.63 -12.06
N TYR A 121 -6.86 4.39 -11.99
CA TYR A 121 -7.86 5.13 -12.75
C TYR A 121 -7.80 6.63 -12.42
N LEU A 122 -7.79 6.98 -11.13
CA LEU A 122 -7.70 8.38 -10.67
C LEU A 122 -6.41 9.04 -11.16
N VAL A 123 -5.27 8.38 -11.01
CA VAL A 123 -3.97 8.89 -11.46
C VAL A 123 -3.92 9.03 -12.99
N SER A 124 -4.53 8.10 -13.73
CA SER A 124 -4.52 8.12 -15.20
C SER A 124 -5.26 9.32 -15.81
N LYS A 125 -6.12 9.99 -15.03
CA LYS A 125 -6.84 11.22 -15.42
C LYS A 125 -6.01 12.49 -15.17
N VAL A 126 -4.98 12.40 -14.34
CA VAL A 126 -4.14 13.55 -13.97
C VAL A 126 -3.07 13.75 -15.05
N LYS A 127 -3.15 14.87 -15.78
CA LYS A 127 -2.21 15.20 -16.88
C LYS A 127 -0.81 15.59 -16.38
N GLN A 128 -0.73 16.25 -15.22
CA GLN A 128 0.52 16.71 -14.63
C GLN A 128 0.51 16.46 -13.13
N THR A 129 1.59 15.86 -12.61
CA THR A 129 1.73 15.60 -11.18
C THR A 129 1.78 16.92 -10.41
N PRO A 130 0.84 17.17 -9.48
CA PRO A 130 0.82 18.43 -8.75
C PRO A 130 2.01 18.52 -7.78
N LYS A 131 2.48 19.74 -7.53
CA LYS A 131 3.70 20.00 -6.74
C LYS A 131 3.65 19.37 -5.34
N TRP A 132 2.48 19.36 -4.69
CA TRP A 132 2.31 18.77 -3.36
C TRP A 132 2.54 17.25 -3.34
N VAL A 133 2.16 16.52 -4.39
CA VAL A 133 2.44 15.07 -4.51
C VAL A 133 3.94 14.86 -4.62
N VAL A 134 4.63 15.69 -5.40
CA VAL A 134 6.09 15.62 -5.53
C VAL A 134 6.75 15.84 -4.17
N THR A 135 6.30 16.83 -3.40
CA THR A 135 6.81 17.07 -2.03
C THR A 135 6.60 15.86 -1.13
N ILE A 136 5.39 15.27 -1.08
CA ILE A 136 5.13 14.07 -0.27
C ILE A 136 6.01 12.89 -0.73
N SER A 137 6.19 12.73 -2.04
CA SER A 137 7.03 11.67 -2.61
C SER A 137 8.48 11.76 -2.14
N GLU A 138 9.03 12.96 -1.92
CA GLU A 138 10.38 13.14 -1.37
C GLU A 138 10.52 12.65 0.07
N TYR A 139 9.43 12.64 0.83
CA TYR A 139 9.38 12.13 2.22
C TYR A 139 8.85 10.68 2.33
N SER A 140 8.40 10.09 1.22
CA SER A 140 7.72 8.78 1.19
C SER A 140 8.47 7.67 1.92
N PHE A 141 9.80 7.58 1.74
CA PHE A 141 10.62 6.59 2.41
C PHE A 141 10.65 6.78 3.93
N GLY A 142 10.78 8.02 4.41
CA GLY A 142 10.77 8.31 5.84
C GLY A 142 9.37 8.12 6.45
N ILE A 143 8.30 8.46 5.71
CA ILE A 143 6.92 8.15 6.12
C ILE A 143 6.75 6.64 6.26
N TYR A 144 7.21 5.85 5.28
CA TYR A 144 7.14 4.39 5.33
C TYR A 144 7.80 3.81 6.60
N LEU A 145 8.96 4.32 7.00
CA LEU A 145 9.66 3.83 8.19
C LEU A 145 9.03 4.30 9.50
N LEU A 146 8.62 5.57 9.58
CA LEU A 146 8.19 6.18 10.84
C LEU A 146 6.70 6.03 11.12
N HIS A 147 5.85 5.82 10.10
CA HIS A 147 4.40 5.74 10.33
C HIS A 147 3.99 4.63 11.31
N PRO A 148 4.55 3.39 11.34
CA PRO A 148 4.10 2.37 12.27
C PRO A 148 4.49 2.75 13.71
N PHE A 149 5.66 3.38 13.88
CA PHE A 149 6.11 3.88 15.17
C PHE A 149 5.17 4.98 15.68
N VAL A 150 4.90 5.99 14.85
CA VAL A 150 3.99 7.09 15.19
C VAL A 150 2.61 6.55 15.52
N GLN A 151 2.02 5.70 14.67
CA GLN A 151 0.69 5.14 14.88
C GLN A 151 0.60 4.32 16.18
N THR A 152 1.66 3.58 16.52
CA THR A 152 1.73 2.81 17.77
C THR A 152 1.85 3.70 19.00
N VAL A 153 2.65 4.77 18.94
CA VAL A 153 2.75 5.73 20.04
C VAL A 153 1.43 6.47 20.22
N PHE A 154 0.83 6.89 19.11
CA PHE A 154 -0.40 7.66 19.08
C PHE A 154 -1.60 6.83 19.56
N SER A 155 -1.70 5.56 19.17
CA SER A 155 -2.76 4.64 19.62
C SER A 155 -2.68 4.32 21.11
N ARG A 156 -1.47 4.27 21.69
CA ARG A 156 -1.27 4.05 23.13
C ARG A 156 -1.55 5.29 23.98
N ARG A 157 -1.41 6.49 23.39
CA ARG A 157 -1.51 7.77 24.12
C ARG A 157 -2.90 8.41 24.02
N LEU A 158 -3.61 8.24 22.90
CA LEU A 158 -5.00 8.67 22.82
C LEU A 158 -5.89 7.64 23.50
N ALA A 159 -6.55 8.04 24.59
CA ALA A 159 -7.64 7.28 25.15
C ALA A 159 -8.77 7.21 24.11
N ILE A 160 -9.03 5.99 23.63
CA ILE A 160 -9.97 5.65 22.53
C ILE A 160 -11.44 5.91 22.93
N THR A 161 -11.70 6.30 24.17
CA THR A 161 -13.03 6.21 24.81
C THR A 161 -14.11 7.12 24.25
N SER A 162 -13.79 8.06 23.34
CA SER A 162 -14.77 9.03 22.82
C SER A 162 -14.76 9.24 21.30
N MET A 163 -13.95 8.48 20.55
CA MET A 163 -13.89 8.60 19.08
C MET A 163 -14.69 7.49 18.40
N THR A 164 -15.39 7.85 17.31
CA THR A 164 -15.95 6.83 16.40
C THR A 164 -14.82 6.16 15.61
N GLU A 165 -15.06 4.95 15.09
CA GLU A 165 -14.04 4.19 14.34
C GLU A 165 -13.51 4.97 13.12
N ILE A 166 -14.39 5.66 12.40
CA ILE A 166 -14.02 6.49 11.24
C ILE A 166 -13.13 7.65 11.68
N GLN A 167 -13.48 8.33 12.78
CA GLN A 167 -12.65 9.40 13.32
C GLN A 167 -11.27 8.87 13.71
N TYR A 168 -11.22 7.72 14.38
CA TYR A 168 -9.96 7.09 14.75
C TYR A 168 -9.09 6.77 13.52
N VAL A 169 -9.67 6.21 12.45
CA VAL A 169 -8.96 5.91 11.20
C VAL A 169 -8.43 7.18 10.54
N ILE A 170 -9.25 8.23 10.44
CA ILE A 170 -8.83 9.52 9.84
C ILE A 170 -7.69 10.13 10.65
N VAL A 171 -7.80 10.15 11.98
CA VAL A 171 -6.77 10.71 12.84
C VAL A 171 -5.48 9.90 12.73
N GLN A 172 -5.54 8.57 12.75
CA GLN A 172 -4.37 7.70 12.58
C GLN A 172 -3.71 7.84 11.20
N LEU A 173 -4.50 8.06 10.15
CA LEU A 173 -4.00 8.33 8.80
C LEU A 173 -3.25 9.67 8.76
N LEU A 174 -3.86 10.73 9.29
CA LEU A 174 -3.26 12.06 9.31
C LEU A 174 -2.00 12.10 10.19
N ALA A 175 -2.07 11.53 11.40
CA ALA A 175 -0.93 11.42 12.30
C ALA A 175 0.23 10.62 11.65
N GLY A 176 -0.09 9.50 11.01
CA GLY A 176 0.88 8.64 10.32
C GLY A 176 1.55 9.28 9.11
N ILE A 177 1.03 10.38 8.56
CA ILE A 177 1.65 11.12 7.45
C ILE A 177 2.34 12.39 7.95
N VAL A 178 1.61 13.23 8.69
CA VAL A 178 2.05 14.57 9.09
C VAL A 178 3.21 14.49 10.08
N ILE A 179 3.11 13.64 11.11
CA ILE A 179 4.14 13.57 12.15
C ILE A 179 5.47 13.06 11.57
N PRO A 180 5.51 11.98 10.76
CA PRO A 180 6.74 11.61 10.06
C PRO A 180 7.35 12.72 9.21
N ILE A 181 6.56 13.44 8.41
CA ILE A 181 7.07 14.55 7.58
C ILE A 181 7.75 15.61 8.47
N VAL A 182 7.11 15.98 9.59
CA VAL A 182 7.65 16.93 10.55
C VAL A 182 8.94 16.41 11.19
N MET A 183 8.95 15.16 11.66
CA MET A 183 10.14 14.52 12.24
C MET A 183 11.31 14.50 11.25
N ILE A 184 11.05 14.09 10.01
CA ILE A 184 12.07 14.05 8.95
C ILE A 184 12.59 15.45 8.66
N TYR A 185 11.72 16.45 8.60
CA TYR A 185 12.11 17.84 8.36
C TYR A 185 13.04 18.38 9.45
N PHE A 186 12.80 18.04 10.72
CA PHE A 186 13.69 18.43 11.81
C PHE A 186 15.01 17.65 11.79
N VAL A 187 14.94 16.33 11.55
CA VAL A 187 16.14 15.49 11.48
C VAL A 187 17.03 15.89 10.31
N SER A 188 16.46 16.21 9.14
CA SER A 188 17.24 16.59 7.95
C SER A 188 18.01 17.90 8.12
N LYS A 189 17.59 18.77 9.05
CA LYS A 189 18.30 19.99 9.45
C LYS A 189 19.53 19.72 10.33
N TRP A 190 19.63 18.53 10.94
CA TRP A 190 20.77 18.13 11.75
C TRP A 190 21.96 17.73 10.87
N ARG A 191 23.19 18.06 11.29
CA ARG A 191 24.47 17.89 10.56
C ARG A 191 24.69 16.48 9.95
N TYR A 192 24.10 15.44 10.54
CA TYR A 192 24.19 14.05 10.11
C TYR A 192 22.83 13.46 9.66
N GLY A 193 21.73 14.19 9.80
CA GLY A 193 20.40 13.65 9.53
C GLY A 193 20.14 13.35 8.06
N THR A 194 20.86 14.00 7.15
CA THR A 194 20.85 13.67 5.71
C THR A 194 21.36 12.26 5.41
N PHE A 195 22.20 11.67 6.28
CA PHE A 195 22.67 10.28 6.12
C PHE A 195 21.65 9.25 6.61
N ILE A 196 20.77 9.61 7.55
CA ILE A 196 19.79 8.69 8.14
C ILE A 196 18.49 8.66 7.32
N VAL A 197 18.04 9.81 6.84
CA VAL A 197 16.71 9.95 6.22
C VAL A 197 16.78 10.05 4.69
N GLY A 198 18.00 10.11 4.14
CA GLY A 198 18.22 10.41 2.74
C GLY A 198 18.07 11.91 2.44
N LYS A 199 18.52 12.34 1.24
CA LYS A 199 18.37 13.73 0.78
C LYS A 199 16.91 14.04 0.47
N SER A 200 16.19 14.62 1.43
CA SER A 200 14.91 15.30 1.18
C SER A 200 15.16 16.67 0.54
N GLY A 201 14.48 16.96 -0.56
CA GLY A 201 14.28 18.31 -1.13
C GLY A 201 15.53 19.18 -1.35
N GLY A 202 16.49 18.76 -2.19
CA GLY A 202 17.72 19.56 -2.34
C GLY A 202 18.65 19.34 -3.54
N ARG A 203 18.17 19.05 -4.77
CA ARG A 203 18.96 19.33 -6.00
C ARG A 203 18.16 19.23 -7.31
N LYS A 204 17.19 20.13 -7.55
CA LYS A 204 16.66 20.32 -8.92
C LYS A 204 17.07 21.63 -9.61
N LYS A 205 17.68 22.59 -8.89
CA LYS A 205 18.12 23.86 -9.53
C LYS A 205 19.39 23.77 -10.37
N LYS A 206 20.29 22.80 -10.15
CA LYS A 206 21.62 22.80 -10.83
C LYS A 206 21.68 22.12 -12.20
N VAL A 207 20.64 21.42 -12.64
CA VAL A 207 20.67 20.71 -13.95
C VAL A 207 20.13 21.60 -15.07
N THR A 208 19.12 22.43 -14.79
CA THR A 208 18.57 23.39 -15.77
C THR A 208 19.58 24.51 -16.07
N ASP A 209 20.23 25.08 -15.05
CA ASP A 209 21.24 26.14 -15.26
C ASP A 209 22.44 25.68 -16.09
N ARG A 210 22.86 24.41 -15.95
CA ARG A 210 24.03 23.88 -16.68
C ARG A 210 23.73 23.63 -18.16
N TYR A 211 22.49 23.29 -18.50
CA TYR A 211 22.05 23.09 -19.90
C TYR A 211 21.85 24.42 -20.63
N GLU A 212 21.39 25.45 -19.94
CA GLU A 212 21.27 26.81 -20.50
C GLU A 212 22.65 27.47 -20.65
N GLN A 213 23.56 27.26 -19.70
CA GLN A 213 24.94 27.75 -19.79
C GLN A 213 25.77 27.07 -20.89
N SER A 214 25.55 25.78 -21.17
CA SER A 214 26.23 25.09 -22.28
C SER A 214 25.68 25.42 -23.67
N ARG A 215 24.55 26.14 -23.75
CA ARG A 215 23.92 26.56 -25.01
C ARG A 215 24.19 28.04 -25.33
N ALA A 216 24.68 28.79 -24.34
CA ALA A 216 25.02 30.22 -24.44
C ALA A 216 26.55 30.46 -24.57
N ALA A 217 27.35 29.39 -24.63
CA ALA A 217 28.79 29.39 -24.92
C ALA A 217 29.04 28.68 -26.24
#